data_AF-A0A956HYI9-F1
#
_entry.id   AF-A0A956HYI9-F1
#
_cell.length_a   1.000
_cell.length_b   1.000
_cell.length_c   1.000
_cell.angle_alpha   90.00
_cell.angle_beta   90.00
_cell.angle_gamma   90.00
#
_symmetry.space_group_name_H-M   'P 1'
#
loop_
_entity.id
_entity.type
_entity.pdbx_description
1 polymer ?
#
loop_
_entity_poly.entity_id
_entity_poly.type
_entity_poly.pdbx_seq_one_letter_code
_entity_poly.pdbx_strand_id
1 'polypeptide(L)'
;DDPRMPTLAGMRRRGFSAAAIRSFCTRIGVARNDQQVDIALLEHAVRSDLDPRTPRVMAVLRPLKVVIENFPEGAAEVFDAPLHPTDASFGSRKVELRREVYIEHDDFMENAPKQFFRLKPGGEVRLRYACILKCENVIKDDAGNVVELRCSWDEASRGGNPADGRKIKGTIHWVSAATAMDAEVRLYDRLFSAEDPTDVPEGESFTRGLNPDSLVTLRGAKLEPHLAASQPGRQVQFERLGYFTEDVNDSKPGAQVWNRTISLKDGWAKIAGKLG
;
A
#
# COMPACT_ATOMS: atom_id res chain seq x y z
N ASP A 1 8.48 -5.65 -22.23
CA ASP A 1 7.26 -4.99 -21.74
C ASP A 1 7.43 -4.53 -20.28
N ASP A 2 8.62 -4.00 -19.94
CA ASP A 2 8.94 -3.60 -18.56
C ASP A 2 7.96 -2.50 -18.09
N PRO A 3 7.36 -2.61 -16.89
CA PRO A 3 6.41 -1.63 -16.36
C PRO A 3 6.93 -0.20 -16.21
N ARG A 4 8.25 0.02 -16.21
CA ARG A 4 8.86 1.36 -16.18
C ARG A 4 8.88 2.02 -17.56
N MET A 5 8.75 1.24 -18.63
CA MET A 5 8.83 1.76 -19.99
C MET A 5 7.53 2.45 -20.41
N PRO A 6 7.59 3.61 -21.11
CA PRO A 6 6.41 4.34 -21.57
C PRO A 6 5.72 3.68 -22.80
N THR A 7 5.97 2.39 -23.03
CA THR A 7 5.32 1.63 -24.10
C THR A 7 3.93 1.17 -23.68
N LEU A 8 3.00 1.00 -24.62
CA LEU A 8 1.67 0.46 -24.31
C LEU A 8 1.74 -0.93 -23.63
N ALA A 9 2.71 -1.77 -24.03
CA ALA A 9 2.93 -3.07 -23.41
C ALA A 9 3.40 -2.93 -21.94
N GLY A 10 4.34 -2.02 -21.68
CA GLY A 10 4.82 -1.70 -20.32
C GLY A 10 3.72 -1.13 -19.44
N MET A 11 2.97 -0.14 -19.94
CA MET A 11 1.82 0.44 -19.23
C MET A 11 0.75 -0.61 -18.92
N ARG A 12 0.44 -1.50 -19.86
CA ARG A 12 -0.51 -2.60 -19.64
C ARG A 12 -0.03 -3.55 -18.54
N ARG A 13 1.25 -3.97 -18.58
CA ARG A 13 1.84 -4.85 -17.55
C ARG A 13 1.95 -4.16 -16.19
N ARG A 14 2.16 -2.84 -16.16
CA ARG A 14 2.09 -2.00 -14.95
C ARG A 14 0.69 -1.97 -14.35
N GLY A 15 -0.35 -2.27 -15.12
CA GLY A 15 -1.75 -2.24 -14.68
C GLY A 15 -2.51 -0.98 -15.11
N PHE A 16 -2.02 -0.22 -16.09
CA PHE A 16 -2.79 0.90 -16.64
C PHE A 16 -3.91 0.34 -17.51
N SER A 17 -5.13 0.85 -17.30
CA SER A 17 -6.25 0.45 -18.13
C SER A 17 -6.24 1.21 -19.46
N ALA A 18 -6.81 0.58 -20.49
CA ALA A 18 -7.02 1.26 -21.76
C ALA A 18 -7.95 2.48 -21.61
N ALA A 19 -8.90 2.43 -20.66
CA ALA A 19 -9.80 3.55 -20.37
C ALA A 19 -9.07 4.75 -19.77
N ALA A 20 -8.14 4.53 -18.84
CA ALA A 20 -7.29 5.58 -18.28
C ALA A 20 -6.44 6.28 -19.35
N ILE A 21 -5.81 5.50 -20.24
CA ILE A 21 -4.98 6.04 -21.33
C ILE A 21 -5.85 6.88 -22.29
N ARG A 22 -7.03 6.38 -22.69
CA ARG A 22 -7.96 7.16 -23.52
C ARG A 22 -8.41 8.44 -22.83
N SER A 23 -8.74 8.37 -21.54
CA SER A 23 -9.13 9.56 -20.76
C SER A 23 -8.00 10.60 -20.71
N PHE A 24 -6.75 10.16 -20.52
CA PHE A 24 -5.58 11.04 -20.60
C PHE A 24 -5.47 11.71 -21.98
N CYS A 25 -5.54 10.94 -23.06
CA CYS A 25 -5.49 11.49 -24.43
C CYS A 25 -6.61 12.50 -24.71
N THR A 26 -7.83 12.24 -24.22
CA THR A 26 -8.95 13.20 -24.34
C THR A 26 -8.68 14.50 -23.58
N ARG A 27 -8.04 14.43 -22.40
CA ARG A 27 -7.76 15.60 -21.55
C ARG A 27 -6.67 16.51 -22.10
N ILE A 28 -5.61 15.95 -22.68
CA ILE A 28 -4.53 16.75 -23.28
C ILE A 28 -4.97 17.44 -24.58
N GLY A 29 -6.01 16.91 -25.23
CA GLY A 29 -6.55 17.46 -26.46
C GLY A 29 -5.62 17.26 -27.66
N VAL A 30 -5.93 17.98 -28.74
CA VAL A 30 -5.14 17.97 -29.98
C VAL A 30 -4.83 19.41 -30.35
N ALA A 31 -3.55 19.75 -30.37
CA ALA A 31 -3.05 21.07 -30.75
C ALA A 31 -1.93 20.92 -31.79
N ARG A 32 -1.60 22.02 -32.48
CA ARG A 32 -0.53 22.05 -33.51
C ARG A 32 0.85 22.45 -32.95
N ASN A 33 0.90 22.88 -31.69
CA ASN A 33 2.14 23.29 -31.05
C ASN A 33 2.72 22.13 -30.25
N ASP A 34 4.04 22.04 -30.18
CA ASP A 34 4.72 21.09 -29.30
C ASP A 34 4.40 21.41 -27.84
N GLN A 35 3.99 20.40 -27.09
CA GLN A 35 3.66 20.52 -25.68
C GLN A 35 4.21 19.33 -24.91
N GLN A 36 4.97 19.62 -23.85
CA GLN A 36 5.32 18.65 -22.84
C GLN A 36 4.19 18.62 -21.80
N VAL A 37 3.65 17.43 -21.55
CA VAL A 37 2.57 17.23 -20.59
C VAL A 37 3.15 16.63 -19.31
N ASP A 38 2.83 17.23 -18.17
CA ASP A 38 3.22 16.69 -16.87
C ASP A 38 2.64 15.27 -16.68
N ILE A 39 3.52 14.33 -16.33
CA ILE A 39 3.17 12.94 -16.02
C ILE A 39 2.12 12.82 -14.92
N ALA A 40 2.01 13.82 -14.02
CA ALA A 40 0.99 13.90 -13.00
C ALA A 40 -0.45 13.86 -13.58
N LEU A 41 -0.65 14.34 -14.81
CA LEU A 41 -1.95 14.27 -15.48
C LEU A 41 -2.31 12.83 -15.90
N LEU A 42 -1.33 12.07 -16.43
CA LEU A 42 -1.50 10.66 -16.74
C LEU A 42 -1.77 9.85 -15.46
N GLU A 43 -0.97 10.10 -14.43
CA GLU A 43 -1.16 9.52 -13.10
C GLU A 43 -2.55 9.81 -12.52
N HIS A 44 -3.07 11.03 -12.69
CA HIS A 44 -4.41 11.39 -12.28
C HIS A 44 -5.48 10.58 -13.03
N ALA A 45 -5.36 10.47 -14.35
CA ALA A 45 -6.30 9.68 -15.17
C ALA A 45 -6.31 8.20 -14.74
N VAL A 46 -5.14 7.63 -14.42
CA VAL A 46 -5.03 6.25 -13.92
C VAL A 46 -5.69 6.10 -12.55
N ARG A 47 -5.43 7.00 -11.59
CA ARG A 47 -6.08 6.94 -10.26
C ARG A 47 -7.59 7.07 -10.38
N SER A 48 -8.08 8.00 -11.20
CA SER A 48 -9.52 8.23 -11.40
C SER A 48 -10.24 7.06 -12.06
N ASP A 49 -9.57 6.30 -12.92
CA ASP A 49 -10.13 5.08 -13.50
C ASP A 49 -10.16 3.91 -12.50
N LEU A 50 -9.12 3.75 -11.68
CA LEU A 50 -8.98 2.61 -10.77
C LEU A 50 -9.84 2.76 -9.52
N ASP A 51 -10.02 3.99 -9.02
CA ASP A 51 -10.73 4.27 -7.78
C ASP A 51 -12.15 3.68 -7.71
N PRO A 52 -13.05 3.83 -8.71
CA PRO A 52 -14.40 3.29 -8.60
C PRO A 52 -14.52 1.78 -8.88
N ARG A 53 -13.48 1.12 -9.41
CA ARG A 53 -13.61 -0.24 -9.97
C ARG A 53 -12.72 -1.30 -9.35
N THR A 54 -11.88 -0.94 -8.39
CA THR A 54 -10.94 -1.87 -7.76
C THR A 54 -11.42 -2.26 -6.36
N PRO A 55 -11.43 -3.56 -6.00
CA PRO A 55 -11.68 -3.96 -4.63
C PRO A 55 -10.54 -3.50 -3.70
N ARG A 56 -10.86 -3.18 -2.45
CA ARG A 56 -9.95 -2.79 -1.38
C ARG A 56 -9.65 -3.99 -0.52
N VAL A 57 -8.37 -4.32 -0.44
CA VAL A 57 -7.84 -5.48 0.29
C VAL A 57 -6.64 -5.03 1.13
N MET A 58 -6.30 -5.77 2.18
CA MET A 58 -5.15 -5.47 3.03
C MET A 58 -3.93 -6.27 2.58
N ALA A 59 -2.80 -5.58 2.54
CA ALA A 59 -1.49 -6.15 2.32
C ALA A 59 -0.50 -5.35 3.16
N VAL A 60 0.49 -6.02 3.73
CA VAL A 60 1.58 -5.40 4.48
C VAL A 60 2.87 -5.62 3.71
N LEU A 61 3.47 -4.53 3.21
CA LEU A 61 4.63 -4.60 2.32
C LEU A 61 5.94 -4.77 3.08
N ARG A 62 6.07 -4.08 4.21
CA ARG A 62 7.23 -4.16 5.11
C ARG A 62 6.74 -4.62 6.48
N PRO A 63 6.57 -5.94 6.71
CA PRO A 63 5.91 -6.44 7.90
C PRO A 63 6.70 -6.17 9.17
N LEU A 64 6.04 -5.53 10.14
CA LEU A 64 6.45 -5.48 11.54
C LEU A 64 5.51 -6.37 12.35
N LYS A 65 6.07 -7.32 13.11
CA LYS A 65 5.30 -8.25 13.93
C LYS A 65 4.68 -7.54 15.12
N VAL A 66 3.42 -7.84 15.40
CA VAL A 66 2.69 -7.38 16.58
C VAL A 66 2.10 -8.59 17.28
N VAL A 67 2.30 -8.67 18.60
CA VAL A 67 1.66 -9.66 19.47
C VAL A 67 0.68 -8.95 20.40
N ILE A 68 -0.60 -9.32 20.33
CA ILE A 68 -1.69 -8.79 21.15
C ILE A 68 -1.77 -9.63 22.43
N GLU A 69 -1.14 -9.15 23.50
CA GLU A 69 -0.87 -9.94 24.71
C GLU A 69 -2.14 -10.38 25.46
N ASN A 70 -3.18 -9.56 25.45
CA ASN A 70 -4.48 -9.86 26.05
C ASN A 70 -5.47 -10.53 25.09
N PHE A 71 -5.03 -10.96 23.90
CA PHE A 71 -5.84 -11.77 23.00
C PHE A 71 -5.60 -13.27 23.29
N PRO A 72 -6.64 -14.09 23.55
CA PRO A 72 -6.46 -15.48 23.92
C PRO A 72 -5.69 -16.29 22.87
N GLU A 73 -4.80 -17.17 23.32
CA GLU A 73 -4.06 -18.07 22.43
C GLU A 73 -5.00 -19.03 21.69
N GLY A 74 -4.75 -19.26 20.40
CA GLY A 74 -5.57 -20.12 19.55
C GLY A 74 -6.93 -19.54 19.14
N ALA A 75 -7.39 -18.46 19.79
CA ALA A 75 -8.64 -17.79 19.42
C ALA A 75 -8.52 -17.00 18.11
N ALA A 76 -9.68 -16.73 17.52
CA ALA A 76 -9.82 -15.93 16.32
C ALA A 76 -11.12 -15.12 16.38
N GLU A 77 -11.05 -13.86 15.98
CA GLU A 77 -12.20 -12.97 15.85
C GLU A 77 -12.41 -12.62 14.37
N VAL A 78 -13.62 -12.85 13.87
CA VAL A 78 -13.94 -12.64 12.47
C VAL A 78 -14.72 -11.34 12.29
N PHE A 79 -14.28 -10.53 11.33
CA PHE A 79 -14.88 -9.26 10.97
C PHE A 79 -15.31 -9.24 9.50
N ASP A 80 -16.39 -8.52 9.20
CA ASP A 80 -16.78 -8.19 7.83
C ASP A 80 -16.06 -6.92 7.37
N ALA A 81 -15.29 -7.04 6.29
CA ALA A 81 -14.62 -5.92 5.65
C ALA A 81 -15.22 -5.69 4.24
N PRO A 82 -15.83 -4.52 3.96
CA PRO A 82 -16.34 -4.22 2.64
C PRO A 82 -15.19 -4.21 1.61
N LEU A 83 -15.45 -4.71 0.41
CA LEU A 83 -14.51 -4.67 -0.70
C LEU A 83 -14.48 -3.30 -1.40
N HIS A 84 -15.46 -2.43 -1.19
CA HIS A 84 -15.42 -1.06 -1.67
C HIS A 84 -16.08 -0.13 -0.65
N PRO A 85 -15.50 1.04 -0.32
CA PRO A 85 -16.02 1.90 0.75
C PRO A 85 -17.38 2.53 0.42
N THR A 86 -17.67 2.75 -0.86
CA THR A 86 -18.87 3.48 -1.32
C THR A 86 -19.74 2.69 -2.29
N ASP A 87 -19.36 1.46 -2.63
CA ASP A 87 -20.08 0.63 -3.60
C ASP A 87 -20.34 -0.76 -3.02
N ALA A 88 -21.56 -0.95 -2.51
CA ALA A 88 -21.96 -2.21 -1.89
C ALA A 88 -22.02 -3.39 -2.88
N SER A 89 -22.04 -3.14 -4.20
CA SER A 89 -22.09 -4.21 -5.21
C SER A 89 -20.82 -5.08 -5.24
N PHE A 90 -19.71 -4.56 -4.73
CA PHE A 90 -18.48 -5.33 -4.52
C PHE A 90 -18.60 -6.36 -3.39
N GLY A 91 -19.62 -6.24 -2.55
CA GLY A 91 -19.81 -7.08 -1.38
C GLY A 91 -18.77 -6.86 -0.28
N SER A 92 -18.61 -7.87 0.57
CA SER A 92 -17.66 -7.90 1.68
C SER A 92 -16.86 -9.19 1.67
N ARG A 93 -15.81 -9.22 2.49
CA ARG A 93 -15.00 -10.41 2.78
C ARG A 93 -14.82 -10.54 4.28
N LYS A 94 -14.51 -11.75 4.73
CA LYS A 94 -14.12 -11.98 6.13
C LYS A 94 -12.64 -11.68 6.31
N VAL A 95 -12.31 -10.96 7.38
CA VAL A 95 -10.94 -10.78 7.87
C VAL A 95 -10.87 -11.30 9.29
N GLU A 96 -9.81 -12.05 9.58
CA GLU A 96 -9.65 -12.76 10.85
C GLU A 96 -8.56 -12.08 11.68
N LEU A 97 -8.89 -11.66 12.89
CA LEU A 97 -7.93 -11.16 13.88
C LEU A 97 -7.52 -12.32 14.78
N ARG A 98 -6.21 -12.47 14.97
CA ARG A 98 -5.62 -13.43 15.90
C ARG A 98 -4.61 -12.69 16.78
N ARG A 99 -4.06 -13.41 17.77
CA ARG A 99 -3.03 -12.92 18.68
C ARG A 99 -1.83 -12.28 17.98
N GLU A 100 -1.43 -12.82 16.83
CA GLU A 100 -0.29 -12.29 16.06
C GLU A 100 -0.76 -11.67 14.74
N VAL A 101 -0.33 -10.45 14.47
CA VAL A 101 -0.60 -9.73 13.22
C VAL A 101 0.67 -9.07 12.69
N TYR A 102 0.65 -8.72 11.41
CA TYR A 102 1.62 -7.82 10.80
C TYR A 102 0.96 -6.46 10.53
N ILE A 103 1.72 -5.40 10.75
CA ILE A 103 1.42 -4.03 10.32
C ILE A 103 2.58 -3.52 9.45
N GLU A 104 2.43 -2.38 8.77
CA GLU A 104 3.59 -1.76 8.12
C GLU A 104 4.59 -1.30 9.17
N HIS A 105 5.87 -1.52 8.89
CA HIS A 105 6.95 -0.98 9.70
C HIS A 105 6.85 0.56 9.85
N ASP A 106 6.44 1.25 8.79
CA ASP A 106 6.27 2.72 8.78
C ASP A 106 5.03 3.22 9.54
N ASP A 107 4.18 2.31 10.04
CA ASP A 107 3.06 2.63 10.92
C ASP A 107 3.46 2.69 12.40
N PHE A 108 4.72 2.43 12.73
CA PHE A 108 5.27 2.60 14.07
C PHE A 108 6.43 3.59 14.10
N MET A 109 6.48 4.42 15.14
CA MET A 109 7.60 5.34 15.36
C MET A 109 7.80 5.61 16.86
N GLU A 110 9.00 5.33 17.38
CA GLU A 110 9.33 5.59 18.78
C GLU A 110 9.27 7.08 19.12
N ASN A 111 9.96 7.88 18.31
CA ASN A 111 10.05 9.34 18.46
C ASN A 111 9.07 10.04 17.51
N ALA A 112 7.78 9.75 17.67
CA ALA A 112 6.72 10.23 16.79
C ALA A 112 6.47 11.75 16.90
N PRO A 113 6.53 12.53 15.80
CA PRO A 113 6.16 13.95 15.83
C PRO A 113 4.65 14.11 16.08
N LYS A 114 4.20 15.31 16.50
CA LYS A 114 2.78 15.58 16.85
C LYS A 114 1.77 15.23 15.76
N GLN A 115 2.18 15.29 14.49
CA GLN A 115 1.33 15.00 13.33
C GLN A 115 1.36 13.52 12.90
N PHE A 116 2.13 12.67 13.59
CA PHE A 116 2.15 11.23 13.36
C PHE A 116 1.00 10.58 14.13
N PHE A 117 -0.07 10.23 13.41
CA PHE A 117 -1.29 9.66 13.99
C PHE A 117 -1.33 8.13 14.00
N ARG A 118 -0.22 7.45 13.67
CA ARG A 118 -0.12 5.98 13.73
C ARG A 118 0.41 5.55 15.11
N LEU A 119 0.96 4.34 15.21
CA LEU A 119 1.33 3.73 16.48
C LEU A 119 2.66 4.25 17.01
N LYS A 120 2.74 4.46 18.31
CA LYS A 120 3.95 4.88 19.03
C LYS A 120 3.94 4.28 20.43
N PRO A 121 5.06 4.28 21.19
CA PRO A 121 5.08 3.78 22.56
C PRO A 121 3.97 4.41 23.42
N GLY A 122 3.16 3.58 24.09
CA GLY A 122 2.01 3.99 24.90
C GLY A 122 0.83 4.58 24.10
N GLY A 123 0.95 4.71 22.78
CA GLY A 123 -0.06 5.26 21.90
C GLY A 123 -1.05 4.21 21.39
N GLU A 124 -2.14 4.70 20.81
CA GLU A 124 -3.24 3.88 20.31
C GLU A 124 -3.51 4.14 18.83
N VAL A 125 -3.92 3.09 18.13
CA VAL A 125 -4.29 3.14 16.71
C VAL A 125 -5.46 2.22 16.43
N ARG A 126 -6.28 2.56 15.44
CA ARG A 126 -7.34 1.66 14.97
C ARG A 126 -6.77 0.69 13.94
N LEU A 127 -6.99 -0.60 14.14
CA LEU A 127 -6.85 -1.61 13.10
C LEU A 127 -8.08 -1.54 12.19
N ARG A 128 -7.85 -1.33 10.89
CA ARG A 128 -8.91 -1.23 9.86
C ARG A 128 -9.88 -2.41 10.00
N TYR A 129 -11.19 -2.10 10.09
CA TYR A 129 -12.31 -3.05 10.24
C TYR A 129 -12.34 -3.91 11.51
N ALA A 130 -11.43 -3.72 12.45
CA ALA A 130 -11.34 -4.53 13.66
C ALA A 130 -11.52 -3.68 14.92
N CYS A 131 -10.44 -3.43 15.66
CA CYS A 131 -10.43 -2.88 17.01
C CYS A 131 -9.44 -1.72 17.14
N ILE A 132 -9.34 -1.18 18.35
CA ILE A 132 -8.26 -0.28 18.78
C ILE A 132 -7.17 -1.11 19.45
N LEU A 133 -5.94 -0.81 19.07
CA LEU A 133 -4.71 -1.42 19.56
C LEU A 133 -3.89 -0.37 20.31
N LYS A 134 -3.31 -0.74 21.45
CA LYS A 134 -2.38 0.09 22.23
C LYS A 134 -1.01 -0.56 22.28
N CYS A 135 0.04 0.21 22.00
CA CYS A 135 1.42 -0.28 22.10
C CYS A 135 1.90 -0.22 23.56
N GLU A 136 2.17 -1.38 24.14
CA GLU A 136 2.61 -1.52 25.53
C GLU A 136 4.14 -1.63 25.62
N ASN A 137 4.77 -2.40 24.73
CA ASN A 137 6.22 -2.58 24.72
C ASN A 137 6.78 -2.71 23.29
N VAL A 138 8.07 -2.38 23.14
CA VAL A 138 8.81 -2.39 21.88
C VAL A 138 9.99 -3.33 22.05
N ILE A 139 10.05 -4.38 21.24
CA ILE A 139 11.13 -5.36 21.27
C ILE A 139 12.12 -5.02 20.15
N LYS A 140 13.40 -5.01 20.51
CA LYS A 140 14.51 -4.70 19.60
C LYS A 140 15.48 -5.87 19.50
N ASP A 141 16.15 -5.97 18.37
CA ASP A 141 17.32 -6.84 18.21
C ASP A 141 18.59 -6.21 18.81
N ASP A 142 19.70 -6.96 18.78
CA ASP A 142 21.01 -6.52 19.29
C ASP A 142 21.57 -5.29 18.56
N ALA A 143 21.10 -5.00 17.34
CA ALA A 143 21.47 -3.83 16.56
C ALA A 143 20.55 -2.62 16.85
N GLY A 144 19.55 -2.78 17.70
CA GLY A 144 18.59 -1.74 18.07
C GLY A 144 17.43 -1.56 17.09
N ASN A 145 17.26 -2.45 16.11
CA ASN A 145 16.13 -2.41 15.18
C ASN A 145 14.87 -2.90 15.87
N VAL A 146 13.73 -2.26 15.59
CA VAL A 146 12.43 -2.70 16.10
C VAL A 146 11.98 -3.94 15.32
N VAL A 147 11.86 -5.07 16.01
CA VAL A 147 11.51 -6.36 15.38
C VAL A 147 10.11 -6.83 15.74
N GLU A 148 9.58 -6.39 16.88
CA GLU A 148 8.26 -6.79 17.35
C GLU A 148 7.67 -5.75 18.30
N LEU A 149 6.35 -5.58 18.24
CA LEU A 149 5.59 -4.78 19.20
C LEU A 149 4.72 -5.68 20.06
N ARG A 150 4.71 -5.44 21.36
CA ARG A 150 3.74 -6.02 22.30
C ARG A 150 2.64 -5.01 22.53
N CYS A 151 1.43 -5.42 22.26
CA CYS A 151 0.26 -4.55 22.28
C CYS A 151 -0.87 -5.17 23.08
N SER A 152 -1.81 -4.33 23.51
CA SER A 152 -3.11 -4.76 24.00
C SER A 152 -4.20 -4.33 23.02
N TRP A 153 -5.28 -5.09 22.93
CA TRP A 153 -6.49 -4.64 22.22
C TRP A 153 -7.57 -4.20 23.22
N ASP A 154 -8.37 -3.24 22.80
CA ASP A 154 -9.57 -2.80 23.50
C ASP A 154 -10.78 -3.60 23.00
N GLU A 155 -11.23 -4.58 23.77
CA GLU A 155 -12.38 -5.43 23.41
C GLU A 155 -13.67 -4.63 23.22
N ALA A 156 -13.86 -3.55 23.98
CA ALA A 156 -15.04 -2.67 23.87
C ALA A 156 -15.05 -1.85 22.56
N SER A 157 -13.93 -1.82 21.83
CA SER A 157 -13.82 -1.15 20.53
C SER A 157 -14.08 -2.06 19.33
N ARG A 158 -14.46 -3.33 19.56
CA ARG A 158 -14.70 -4.33 18.51
C ARG A 158 -15.70 -3.81 17.47
N GLY A 159 -15.24 -3.66 16.23
CA GLY A 159 -16.05 -3.24 15.09
C GLY A 159 -16.48 -1.77 15.11
N GLY A 160 -15.96 -0.93 16.03
CA GLY A 160 -16.48 0.41 16.22
C GLY A 160 -15.66 1.34 17.12
N ASN A 161 -16.30 2.40 17.58
CA ASN A 161 -15.70 3.33 18.53
C ASN A 161 -15.77 2.78 19.96
N PRO A 162 -14.79 3.11 20.81
CA PRO A 162 -14.78 2.64 22.19
C PRO A 162 -15.90 3.31 22.98
N ALA A 163 -16.43 2.60 23.98
CA ALA A 163 -17.59 3.04 24.77
C ALA A 163 -17.31 4.32 25.59
N ASP A 164 -16.05 4.59 25.90
CA ASP A 164 -15.59 5.78 26.63
C ASP A 164 -15.54 7.06 25.76
N GLY A 165 -15.82 6.94 24.46
CA GLY A 165 -15.90 8.07 23.54
C GLY A 165 -14.55 8.70 23.15
N ARG A 166 -13.41 8.10 23.52
CA ARG A 166 -12.10 8.66 23.15
C ARG A 166 -11.88 8.60 21.64
N LYS A 167 -11.27 9.66 21.11
CA LYS A 167 -11.03 9.81 19.66
C LYS A 167 -9.68 9.24 19.28
N ILE A 168 -9.69 8.20 18.45
CA ILE A 168 -8.49 7.66 17.81
C ILE A 168 -8.24 8.37 16.49
N LYS A 169 -7.05 8.96 16.33
CA LYS A 169 -6.72 9.83 15.19
C LYS A 169 -6.28 9.06 13.94
N GLY A 170 -5.76 7.85 14.08
CA GLY A 170 -5.23 7.06 12.97
C GLY A 170 -5.89 5.70 12.82
N THR A 171 -5.92 5.24 11.59
CA THR A 171 -6.30 3.88 11.22
C THR A 171 -5.23 3.30 10.33
N ILE A 172 -4.77 2.09 10.65
CA ILE A 172 -3.75 1.35 9.90
C ILE A 172 -4.33 0.05 9.38
N HIS A 173 -3.81 -0.41 8.26
CA HIS A 173 -4.11 -1.75 7.75
C HIS A 173 -3.20 -2.78 8.41
N TRP A 174 -3.59 -4.04 8.33
CA TRP A 174 -2.93 -5.14 9.01
C TRP A 174 -3.32 -6.46 8.33
N VAL A 175 -2.57 -7.52 8.61
CA VAL A 175 -2.93 -8.90 8.23
C VAL A 175 -2.62 -9.86 9.37
N SER A 176 -3.41 -10.91 9.55
CA SER A 176 -3.15 -11.93 10.56
C SER A 176 -1.92 -12.76 10.21
N ALA A 177 -0.98 -12.91 11.14
CA ALA A 177 0.28 -13.58 10.88
C ALA A 177 0.11 -15.07 10.56
N ALA A 178 -0.92 -15.71 11.11
CA ALA A 178 -1.16 -17.14 10.93
C ALA A 178 -1.76 -17.49 9.57
N THR A 179 -2.45 -16.55 8.92
CA THR A 179 -3.16 -16.80 7.65
C THR A 179 -2.65 -15.95 6.49
N ALA A 180 -1.80 -14.95 6.76
CA ALA A 180 -1.21 -14.14 5.71
C ALA A 180 -0.40 -14.98 4.73
N MET A 181 -0.52 -14.64 3.44
CA MET A 181 0.24 -15.27 2.37
C MET A 181 1.47 -14.44 2.04
N ASP A 182 2.57 -15.12 1.72
CA ASP A 182 3.76 -14.47 1.20
C ASP A 182 3.59 -14.09 -0.28
N ALA A 183 4.10 -12.91 -0.64
CA ALA A 183 4.15 -12.45 -2.02
C ALA A 183 5.36 -11.57 -2.31
N GLU A 184 5.74 -11.54 -3.59
CA GLU A 184 6.64 -10.52 -4.10
C GLU A 184 5.82 -9.28 -4.49
N VAL A 185 6.27 -8.09 -4.08
CA VAL A 185 5.68 -6.82 -4.48
C VAL A 185 6.74 -5.94 -5.11
N ARG A 186 6.45 -5.42 -6.30
CA ARG A 186 7.32 -4.56 -7.10
C ARG A 186 6.80 -3.13 -7.07
N LEU A 187 7.55 -2.25 -6.43
CA LEU A 187 7.25 -0.84 -6.32
C LEU A 187 7.96 -0.10 -7.43
N TYR A 188 7.19 0.33 -8.44
CA TYR A 188 7.72 1.15 -9.53
C TYR A 188 7.67 2.63 -9.17
N ASP A 189 8.67 3.37 -9.61
CA ASP A 189 8.73 4.82 -9.63
C ASP A 189 9.04 5.33 -11.04
N ARG A 190 9.27 6.63 -11.20
CA ARG A 190 9.74 7.25 -12.45
C ARG A 190 11.07 6.62 -12.85
N LEU A 191 11.23 6.33 -14.15
CA LEU A 191 12.45 5.72 -14.69
C LEU A 191 13.64 6.68 -14.63
N PHE A 192 13.38 7.98 -14.68
CA PHE A 192 14.38 9.04 -14.62
C PHE A 192 14.10 9.96 -13.43
N SER A 193 15.17 10.50 -12.85
CA SER A 193 15.08 11.46 -11.74
C SER A 193 14.92 12.90 -12.24
N ALA A 194 15.39 13.20 -13.46
CA ALA A 194 15.24 14.49 -14.12
C ALA A 194 13.84 14.64 -14.74
N GLU A 195 13.34 15.88 -14.80
CA GLU A 195 12.06 16.21 -15.45
C GLU A 195 12.14 16.02 -16.97
N ASP A 196 13.21 16.50 -17.58
CA ASP A 196 13.59 16.18 -18.96
C ASP A 196 14.82 15.27 -18.96
N PRO A 197 14.67 13.96 -19.26
CA PRO A 197 15.81 13.04 -19.31
C PRO A 197 16.70 13.25 -20.55
N THR A 198 16.28 14.07 -21.51
CA THR A 198 17.05 14.38 -22.72
C THR A 198 17.94 15.61 -22.58
N ASP A 199 17.71 16.44 -21.55
CA ASP A 199 18.55 17.58 -21.19
C ASP A 199 19.79 17.10 -20.43
N VAL A 200 20.78 16.59 -21.18
CA VAL A 200 22.07 16.13 -20.65
C VAL A 200 23.23 16.94 -21.24
N PRO A 201 24.34 17.15 -20.49
CA PRO A 201 25.52 17.82 -21.01
C PRO A 201 26.04 17.18 -22.30
N GLU A 202 26.65 17.99 -23.18
CA GLU A 202 27.21 17.51 -24.43
C GLU A 202 28.24 16.39 -24.19
N GLY A 203 28.07 15.27 -24.88
CA GLY A 203 28.91 14.07 -24.72
C GLY A 203 28.46 13.10 -23.63
N GLU A 204 27.43 13.42 -22.84
CA GLU A 204 26.85 12.54 -21.84
C GLU A 204 25.62 11.77 -22.34
N SER A 205 25.31 10.64 -21.69
CA SER A 205 24.14 9.81 -22.01
C SER A 205 22.97 10.10 -21.07
N PHE A 206 21.75 10.11 -21.61
CA PHE A 206 20.49 10.15 -20.85
C PHE A 206 20.41 9.08 -19.75
N THR A 207 21.14 7.96 -19.91
CA THR A 207 21.21 6.88 -18.91
C THR A 207 21.79 7.30 -17.57
N ARG A 208 22.56 8.40 -17.52
CA ARG A 208 23.02 9.00 -16.25
C ARG A 208 21.85 9.45 -15.38
N GLY A 209 20.74 9.86 -15.99
CA GLY A 209 19.54 10.32 -15.29
C GLY A 209 18.65 9.20 -14.77
N LEU A 210 19.02 7.92 -14.94
CA LEU A 210 18.23 6.78 -14.48
C LEU A 210 18.05 6.83 -12.97
N ASN A 211 16.80 6.66 -12.53
CA ASN A 211 16.46 6.56 -11.13
C ASN A 211 16.81 5.16 -10.60
N PRO A 212 17.79 5.03 -9.67
CA PRO A 212 18.13 3.74 -9.08
C PRO A 212 16.96 3.12 -8.31
N ASP A 213 16.05 3.95 -7.81
CA ASP A 213 14.84 3.54 -7.07
C ASP A 213 13.62 3.37 -7.98
N SER A 214 13.81 3.36 -9.31
CA SER A 214 12.72 3.14 -10.29
C SER A 214 12.00 1.80 -10.13
N LEU A 215 12.64 0.83 -9.47
CA LEU A 215 12.07 -0.45 -9.06
C LEU A 215 12.65 -0.89 -7.72
N VAL A 216 11.79 -1.06 -6.73
CA VAL A 216 12.10 -1.76 -5.47
C VAL A 216 11.29 -3.04 -5.39
N THR A 217 11.97 -4.18 -5.25
CA THR A 217 11.34 -5.50 -5.08
C THR A 217 11.34 -5.92 -3.62
N LEU A 218 10.15 -6.20 -3.07
CA LEU A 218 9.94 -6.69 -1.72
C LEU A 218 9.50 -8.15 -1.78
N ARG A 219 10.27 -9.07 -1.19
CA ARG A 219 10.04 -10.53 -1.29
C ARG A 219 9.30 -11.16 -0.10
N GLY A 220 8.98 -10.37 0.92
CA GLY A 220 8.34 -10.83 2.16
C GLY A 220 7.07 -10.06 2.48
N ALA A 221 6.37 -9.55 1.47
CA ALA A 221 5.10 -8.89 1.68
C ALA A 221 4.05 -9.91 2.13
N LYS A 222 3.16 -9.49 3.03
CA LYS A 222 2.13 -10.32 3.64
C LYS A 222 0.75 -9.89 3.13
N LEU A 223 0.07 -10.78 2.40
CA LEU A 223 -1.23 -10.52 1.80
C LEU A 223 -2.35 -11.16 2.62
N GLU A 224 -3.53 -10.54 2.66
CA GLU A 224 -4.70 -11.19 3.27
C GLU A 224 -5.16 -12.44 2.46
N PRO A 225 -5.73 -13.46 3.12
CA PRO A 225 -6.10 -14.74 2.47
C PRO A 225 -7.11 -14.62 1.31
N HIS A 226 -7.89 -13.53 1.27
CA HIS A 226 -8.87 -13.29 0.20
C HIS A 226 -8.23 -13.30 -1.19
N LEU A 227 -6.93 -12.98 -1.28
CA LEU A 227 -6.19 -12.97 -2.53
C LEU A 227 -5.72 -14.36 -2.99
N ALA A 228 -5.93 -15.43 -2.21
CA ALA A 228 -5.44 -16.78 -2.56
C ALA A 228 -5.94 -17.27 -3.92
N ALA A 229 -7.19 -16.93 -4.25
CA ALA A 229 -7.86 -17.27 -5.50
C ALA A 229 -7.75 -16.16 -6.57
N SER A 230 -6.85 -15.19 -6.38
CA SER A 230 -6.58 -14.17 -7.38
C SER A 230 -6.01 -14.79 -8.66
N GLN A 231 -6.17 -14.08 -9.78
CA GLN A 231 -5.66 -14.49 -11.09
C GLN A 231 -4.80 -13.38 -11.66
N PRO A 232 -3.75 -13.72 -12.43
CA PRO A 232 -2.89 -12.73 -13.07
C PRO A 232 -3.68 -11.67 -13.86
N GLY A 233 -3.31 -10.41 -13.69
CA GLY A 233 -4.05 -9.25 -14.22
C GLY A 233 -5.19 -8.76 -13.31
N ARG A 234 -5.47 -9.42 -12.19
CA ARG A 234 -6.40 -8.91 -11.17
C ARG A 234 -5.86 -7.59 -10.61
N GLN A 235 -6.74 -6.60 -10.55
CA GLN A 235 -6.42 -5.28 -10.01
C GLN A 235 -7.11 -5.08 -8.67
N VAL A 236 -6.38 -4.51 -7.73
CA VAL A 236 -6.85 -4.23 -6.36
C VAL A 236 -6.27 -2.91 -5.88
N GLN A 237 -6.92 -2.31 -4.89
CA GLN A 237 -6.27 -1.30 -4.07
C GLN A 237 -5.79 -1.99 -2.78
N PHE A 238 -4.48 -1.97 -2.55
CA PHE A 238 -3.96 -2.26 -1.22
C PHE A 238 -4.22 -1.03 -0.34
N GLU A 239 -5.02 -1.23 0.70
CA GLU A 239 -5.46 -0.17 1.61
C GLU A 239 -4.28 0.71 2.05
N ARG A 240 -4.46 2.04 1.96
CA ARG A 240 -3.44 3.08 2.25
C ARG A 240 -2.17 3.09 1.40
N LEU A 241 -1.90 2.06 0.59
CA LEU A 241 -0.63 1.90 -0.12
C LEU A 241 -0.71 2.37 -1.58
N GLY A 242 -1.76 1.97 -2.30
CA GLY A 242 -1.90 2.25 -3.73
C GLY A 242 -2.71 1.20 -4.46
N TYR A 243 -2.70 1.32 -5.79
CA TYR A 243 -3.31 0.37 -6.68
C TYR A 243 -2.24 -0.59 -7.21
N PHE A 244 -2.59 -1.87 -7.24
CA PHE A 244 -1.70 -2.95 -7.62
C PHE A 244 -2.40 -3.86 -8.64
N THR A 245 -1.60 -4.51 -9.47
CA THR A 245 -2.04 -5.58 -10.36
C THR A 245 -1.19 -6.82 -10.13
N GLU A 246 -1.82 -7.99 -10.12
CA GLU A 246 -1.08 -9.25 -10.15
C GLU A 246 -0.37 -9.36 -11.51
N ASP A 247 0.94 -9.60 -11.52
CA ASP A 247 1.77 -9.59 -12.73
C ASP A 247 1.38 -10.75 -13.63
N VAL A 248 1.10 -10.44 -14.89
CA VAL A 248 0.60 -11.39 -15.89
C VAL A 248 1.66 -12.39 -16.38
N ASN A 249 2.94 -12.10 -16.17
CA ASN A 249 4.03 -12.93 -16.71
C ASN A 249 4.68 -13.78 -15.61
N ASP A 250 4.84 -13.23 -14.40
CA ASP A 250 5.66 -13.82 -13.35
C ASP A 250 4.87 -14.46 -12.20
N SER A 251 3.58 -14.11 -12.04
CA SER A 251 2.74 -14.70 -10.98
C SER A 251 2.41 -16.15 -11.26
N LYS A 252 2.46 -16.97 -10.20
CA LYS A 252 2.14 -18.40 -10.25
C LYS A 252 1.25 -18.78 -9.06
N PRO A 253 0.49 -19.89 -9.14
CA PRO A 253 -0.23 -20.42 -7.99
C PRO A 253 0.72 -20.61 -6.79
N GLY A 254 0.39 -20.00 -5.65
CA GLY A 254 1.22 -20.02 -4.44
C GLY A 254 2.46 -19.11 -4.44
N ALA A 255 2.73 -18.38 -5.53
CA ALA A 255 3.84 -17.44 -5.65
C ALA A 255 3.38 -16.21 -6.45
N GLN A 256 2.54 -15.39 -5.82
CA GLN A 256 1.99 -14.19 -6.44
C GLN A 256 3.02 -13.08 -6.51
N VAL A 257 3.02 -12.36 -7.63
CA VAL A 257 3.87 -11.19 -7.85
C VAL A 257 2.96 -9.99 -8.14
N TRP A 258 3.07 -8.94 -7.35
CA TRP A 258 2.20 -7.76 -7.48
C TRP A 258 3.00 -6.54 -7.92
N ASN A 259 2.58 -5.94 -9.03
CA ASN A 259 3.11 -4.68 -9.52
C ASN A 259 2.33 -3.51 -8.92
N ARG A 260 3.01 -2.52 -8.34
CA ARG A 260 2.37 -1.23 -8.01
C ARG A 260 2.06 -0.49 -9.29
N THR A 261 0.78 -0.41 -9.63
CA THR A 261 0.28 0.41 -10.73
C THR A 261 0.58 1.87 -10.47
N ILE A 262 0.11 2.37 -9.32
CA ILE A 262 0.26 3.76 -8.90
C ILE A 262 0.01 3.92 -7.40
N SER A 263 0.70 4.86 -6.75
CA SER A 263 0.45 5.21 -5.34
C SER A 263 -0.89 5.94 -5.16
N LEU A 264 -1.41 5.96 -3.93
CA LEU A 264 -2.47 6.90 -3.57
C LEU A 264 -1.95 8.34 -3.62
N LYS A 265 -2.85 9.32 -3.63
CA LYS A 265 -2.45 10.72 -3.41
C LYS A 265 -1.95 10.86 -1.98
N ASP A 266 -0.63 10.93 -1.80
CA ASP A 266 -0.04 11.02 -0.47
C ASP A 266 0.24 12.48 -0.09
N GLY A 267 -0.45 12.96 0.96
CA GLY A 267 -0.18 14.26 1.58
C GLY A 267 0.93 14.22 2.63
N TRP A 268 1.26 13.04 3.19
CA TRP A 268 2.23 12.89 4.27
C TRP A 268 3.67 12.87 3.76
N ALA A 269 3.95 12.22 2.63
CA ALA A 269 5.28 12.25 2.01
C ALA A 269 5.79 13.69 1.76
N LYS A 270 4.88 14.62 1.40
CA LYS A 270 5.19 16.05 1.26
C LYS A 270 5.50 16.77 2.58
N ILE A 271 5.02 16.26 3.71
CA ILE A 271 5.25 16.82 5.05
C ILE A 271 6.53 16.22 5.65
N ALA A 272 6.73 14.90 5.52
CA ALA A 272 7.92 14.20 6.02
C ALA A 272 9.20 14.73 5.37
N GLY A 273 9.21 14.98 4.05
CA GLY A 273 10.35 15.60 3.36
C GLY A 273 10.60 17.08 3.70
N LYS A 274 9.73 17.73 4.48
CA LYS A 274 9.96 19.08 5.03
C LYS A 274 10.41 19.06 6.50
N LEU A 275 10.32 17.91 7.16
CA LEU A 275 10.65 17.72 8.57
C LEU A 275 12.00 17.00 8.78
N GLY A 276 12.55 16.40 7.73
CA GLY A 276 13.95 15.96 7.66
C GLY A 276 14.81 17.02 6.96
#